data_AF-A0A072NM68-F1
#
_entry.id   AF-A0A072NM68-F1
#
_cell.length_a   1.000
_cell.length_b   1.000
_cell.length_c   1.000
_cell.angle_alpha   90.00
_cell.angle_beta   90.00
_cell.angle_gamma   90.00
#
_symmetry.space_group_name_H-M   'P 1'
#
loop_
_entity.id
_entity.type
_entity.pdbx_description
1 polymer ?
#
loop_
_entity_poly.entity_id
_entity_poly.type
_entity_poly.pdbx_seq_one_letter_code
_entity_poly.pdbx_strand_id
1 'polypeptide(L)'
;MSIRSRNFLSFGIIFLLFLIFGTIQIVNLTSQVKQLEEIKEKTLQSALLADQLKLSVVQVQQYLSDISATRAQDGFDDGFKLAEAHSKLFYRDLEKLKELHPTEAKELDAIKLSFDSYYEMGQKMANQYIQAGTEKGNEIMPLFDKNSLDINRKVDDYQKNIYLALINHYRIFMI
;
A
#
# COMPACT_ATOMS: atom_id res chain seq x y z
N MET A 1 -35.74 -56.79 21.36
CA MET A 1 -35.38 -56.32 19.99
C MET A 1 -34.73 -57.46 19.22
N SER A 2 -35.11 -57.68 17.96
CA SER A 2 -34.39 -58.66 17.12
C SER A 2 -33.01 -58.10 16.75
N ILE A 3 -32.03 -58.97 16.54
CA ILE A 3 -30.64 -58.60 16.20
C ILE A 3 -30.59 -57.65 14.98
N ARG A 4 -31.51 -57.80 14.02
CA ARG A 4 -31.63 -56.95 12.83
C ARG A 4 -31.99 -55.50 13.18
N SER A 5 -32.95 -55.29 14.08
CA SER A 5 -33.38 -53.93 14.50
C SER A 5 -32.28 -53.16 15.24
N ARG A 6 -31.43 -53.86 16.00
CA ARG A 6 -30.31 -53.25 16.73
C ARG A 6 -29.19 -52.80 15.80
N ASN A 7 -28.86 -53.62 14.80
CA ASN A 7 -27.84 -53.26 13.81
C ASN A 7 -28.28 -52.05 12.97
N PHE A 8 -29.56 -52.00 12.54
CA PHE A 8 -30.09 -50.88 11.75
C PHE A 8 -30.02 -49.55 12.51
N LEU A 9 -30.33 -49.57 13.81
CA LEU A 9 -30.25 -48.38 14.67
C LEU A 9 -28.80 -47.87 14.79
N SER A 10 -27.82 -48.77 15.03
CA SER A 10 -26.41 -48.41 15.12
C SER A 10 -25.88 -47.81 13.81
N PHE A 11 -26.20 -48.40 12.66
CA PHE A 11 -25.83 -47.84 11.35
C PHE A 11 -26.50 -46.49 11.09
N GLY A 12 -27.77 -46.32 11.48
CA GLY A 12 -28.48 -45.05 11.35
C GLY A 12 -27.83 -43.93 12.17
N ILE A 13 -27.40 -44.22 13.40
CA ILE A 13 -26.70 -43.25 14.26
C ILE A 13 -25.35 -42.86 13.65
N ILE A 14 -24.56 -43.82 13.17
CA ILE A 14 -23.27 -43.54 12.53
C ILE A 14 -23.46 -42.69 11.26
N PHE A 15 -24.47 -43.01 10.44
CA PHE A 15 -24.80 -42.24 9.25
C PHE A 15 -25.23 -40.81 9.59
N LEU A 16 -26.06 -40.64 10.62
CA LEU A 16 -26.47 -39.32 11.12
C LEU A 16 -25.25 -38.50 11.61
N LEU A 17 -24.35 -39.11 12.37
CA LEU A 17 -23.11 -38.47 12.81
C LEU A 17 -22.23 -38.05 11.63
N PHE A 18 -22.14 -38.89 10.59
CA PHE A 18 -21.40 -38.56 9.37
C PHE A 18 -22.01 -37.36 8.63
N LEU A 19 -23.34 -37.29 8.53
CA LEU A 19 -24.04 -36.14 7.94
C LEU A 19 -23.82 -34.85 8.74
N ILE A 20 -23.89 -34.93 10.08
CA ILE A 20 -23.63 -33.80 10.97
C ILE A 20 -22.19 -33.32 10.78
N PHE A 21 -21.23 -34.24 10.84
CA PHE A 21 -19.81 -33.92 10.65
C PHE A 21 -19.53 -33.33 9.26
N GLY A 22 -20.11 -33.90 8.19
CA GLY A 22 -19.99 -33.37 6.84
C GLY A 22 -20.55 -31.96 6.70
N THR A 23 -21.70 -31.70 7.33
CA THR A 23 -22.31 -30.35 7.35
C THR A 23 -21.42 -29.34 8.08
N ILE A 24 -20.89 -29.71 9.25
CA ILE A 24 -19.94 -28.88 10.00
C ILE A 24 -18.70 -28.58 9.14
N GLN A 25 -18.17 -29.58 8.44
CA GLN A 25 -17.01 -29.40 7.56
C GLN A 25 -17.31 -28.48 6.37
N ILE A 26 -18.48 -28.59 5.75
CA ILE A 26 -18.88 -27.70 4.66
C ILE A 26 -18.98 -26.25 5.18
N VAL A 27 -19.61 -26.03 6.33
CA VAL A 27 -19.72 -24.69 6.93
C VAL A 27 -18.34 -24.10 7.24
N ASN A 28 -17.46 -24.89 7.85
CA ASN A 28 -16.08 -24.50 8.14
C ASN A 28 -15.31 -24.14 6.86
N LEU A 29 -15.43 -24.95 5.80
CA LEU A 29 -14.80 -24.69 4.50
C LEU A 29 -15.31 -23.39 3.87
N THR A 30 -16.63 -23.16 3.85
CA THR A 30 -17.17 -21.89 3.33
C THR A 30 -16.70 -20.67 4.12
N SER A 31 -16.56 -20.77 5.44
CA SER A 31 -16.01 -19.69 6.26
C SER A 31 -14.55 -19.41 5.93
N GLN A 32 -13.75 -20.45 5.69
CA GLN A 32 -12.34 -20.30 5.31
C GLN A 32 -12.20 -19.67 3.93
N VAL A 33 -12.99 -20.10 2.94
CA VAL A 33 -12.97 -19.52 1.59
C VAL A 33 -13.29 -18.02 1.64
N LYS A 34 -14.29 -17.62 2.42
CA LYS A 34 -14.65 -16.21 2.56
C LYS A 34 -13.51 -15.37 3.18
N GLN A 35 -12.90 -15.87 4.26
CA GLN A 35 -11.74 -15.19 4.87
C GLN A 35 -10.57 -15.08 3.88
N LEU A 36 -10.35 -16.10 3.05
CA LEU A 36 -9.31 -16.08 2.02
C LEU A 36 -9.58 -15.05 0.92
N GLU A 37 -10.83 -14.89 0.50
CA GLU A 37 -11.22 -13.84 -0.46
C GLU A 37 -10.99 -12.44 0.12
N GLU A 38 -11.41 -12.21 1.36
CA GLU A 38 -11.21 -10.93 2.06
C GLU A 38 -9.71 -10.60 2.19
N ILE A 39 -8.88 -11.59 2.52
CA ILE A 39 -7.42 -11.39 2.60
C ILE A 39 -6.85 -11.06 1.22
N LYS A 40 -7.24 -11.79 0.16
CA LYS A 40 -6.77 -11.54 -1.20
C LYS A 40 -7.12 -10.13 -1.68
N GLU A 41 -8.35 -9.69 -1.44
CA GLU A 41 -8.82 -8.35 -1.79
C GLU A 41 -8.01 -7.29 -1.04
N LYS A 42 -7.85 -7.46 0.29
CA LYS A 42 -7.04 -6.58 1.11
C LYS A 42 -5.59 -6.48 0.63
N THR A 43 -4.94 -7.60 0.33
CA THR A 43 -3.53 -7.61 -0.11
C THR A 43 -3.37 -6.98 -1.49
N LEU A 44 -4.29 -7.25 -2.43
CA LEU A 44 -4.28 -6.62 -3.74
C LEU A 44 -4.49 -5.10 -3.63
N GLN A 45 -5.47 -4.67 -2.84
CA GLN A 45 -5.73 -3.26 -2.59
C GLN A 45 -4.51 -2.57 -1.98
N SER A 46 -3.84 -3.22 -1.03
CA SER A 46 -2.62 -2.72 -0.41
C SER A 46 -1.49 -2.54 -1.43
N ALA A 47 -1.33 -3.50 -2.34
CA ALA A 47 -0.32 -3.44 -3.39
C ALA A 47 -0.56 -2.23 -4.31
N LEU A 48 -1.80 -2.03 -4.76
CA LEU A 48 -2.19 -0.88 -5.59
C LEU A 48 -1.97 0.46 -4.87
N LEU A 49 -2.27 0.54 -3.57
CA LEU A 49 -2.02 1.74 -2.78
C LEU A 49 -0.52 2.02 -2.64
N ALA A 50 0.31 1.01 -2.42
CA ALA A 50 1.76 1.16 -2.36
C ALA A 50 2.35 1.65 -3.70
N ASP A 51 1.86 1.12 -4.83
CA ASP A 51 2.22 1.60 -6.17
C ASP A 51 1.85 3.08 -6.35
N GLN A 52 0.68 3.47 -5.84
CA GLN A 52 0.21 4.84 -5.94
C GLN A 52 1.00 5.80 -5.04
N LEU A 53 1.48 5.35 -3.88
CA LEU A 53 2.45 6.12 -3.06
C LEU A 53 3.73 6.38 -3.86
N LYS A 54 4.30 5.34 -4.48
CA LYS A 54 5.52 5.46 -5.29
C LYS A 54 5.32 6.43 -6.46
N LEU A 55 4.20 6.31 -7.18
CA LEU A 55 3.86 7.22 -8.27
C LEU A 55 3.75 8.66 -7.77
N SER A 56 3.12 8.89 -6.63
CA SER A 56 2.96 10.24 -6.07
C SER A 56 4.30 10.88 -5.70
N VAL A 57 5.24 10.11 -5.14
CA VAL A 57 6.62 10.57 -4.88
C VAL A 57 7.31 10.98 -6.19
N VAL A 58 7.24 10.15 -7.22
CA VAL A 58 7.85 10.43 -8.53
C VAL A 58 7.25 11.68 -9.17
N GLN A 59 5.92 11.84 -9.13
CA GLN A 59 5.25 13.00 -9.73
C GLN A 59 5.57 14.30 -9.00
N VAL A 60 5.63 14.28 -7.67
CA VAL A 60 6.09 15.43 -6.88
C VAL A 60 7.52 15.83 -7.30
N GLN A 61 8.41 14.86 -7.50
CA GLN A 61 9.78 15.14 -7.95
C GLN A 61 9.79 15.80 -9.31
N GLN A 62 9.03 15.24 -10.26
CA GLN A 62 8.96 15.72 -11.63
C GLN A 62 8.52 17.19 -11.65
N TYR A 63 7.38 17.50 -11.04
CA TYR A 63 6.82 18.84 -11.10
C TYR A 63 7.68 19.88 -10.38
N LEU A 64 8.27 19.53 -9.23
CA LEU A 64 9.15 20.45 -8.50
C LEU A 64 10.50 20.65 -9.21
N SER A 65 11.00 19.64 -9.94
CA SER A 65 12.20 19.78 -10.77
C SER A 65 11.92 20.59 -12.04
N ASP A 66 10.79 20.35 -12.69
CA ASP A 66 10.39 21.06 -13.91
C ASP A 66 10.16 22.55 -13.66
N ILE A 67 9.45 22.90 -12.58
CA ILE A 67 9.27 24.31 -12.20
C ILE A 67 10.59 24.97 -11.74
N SER A 68 11.52 24.19 -11.17
CA SER A 68 12.87 24.66 -10.87
C SER A 68 13.66 24.98 -12.14
N ALA A 69 13.60 24.09 -13.13
CA ALA A 69 14.31 24.22 -14.39
C ALA A 69 13.76 25.36 -15.26
N THR A 70 12.43 25.50 -15.32
CA THR A 70 11.74 26.56 -16.06
C THR A 70 11.65 27.88 -15.29
N ARG A 71 11.92 27.85 -13.97
CA ARG A 71 11.79 28.98 -13.04
C ARG A 71 10.42 29.66 -13.09
N ALA A 72 9.36 28.88 -13.31
CA ALA A 72 8.00 29.39 -13.43
C ALA A 72 7.86 30.53 -14.47
N GLN A 73 8.63 30.48 -15.57
CA GLN A 73 8.44 31.38 -16.71
C GLN A 73 7.00 31.29 -17.24
N ASP A 74 6.52 32.34 -17.90
CA ASP A 74 5.14 32.42 -18.41
C ASP A 74 4.71 31.12 -19.11
N GLY A 75 3.68 30.47 -18.55
CA GLY A 75 3.16 29.18 -19.03
C GLY A 75 3.73 27.93 -18.34
N PHE A 76 4.61 28.07 -17.33
CA PHE A 76 5.24 26.97 -16.58
C PHE A 76 5.10 27.11 -15.05
N ASP A 77 4.08 27.83 -14.57
CA ASP A 77 3.87 28.14 -13.15
C ASP A 77 2.98 27.11 -12.40
N ASP A 78 2.50 26.07 -13.09
CA ASP A 78 1.58 25.08 -12.54
C ASP A 78 2.26 23.96 -11.72
N GLY A 79 3.58 23.84 -11.78
CA GLY A 79 4.33 22.76 -11.12
C GLY A 79 4.07 22.66 -9.62
N PHE A 80 3.92 23.78 -8.89
CA PHE A 80 3.56 23.71 -7.46
C PHE A 80 2.16 23.13 -7.23
N LYS A 81 1.19 23.51 -8.05
CA LYS A 81 -0.20 23.03 -7.96
C LYS A 81 -0.28 21.54 -8.29
N LEU A 82 0.45 21.10 -9.31
CA LEU A 82 0.52 19.70 -9.71
C LEU A 82 1.22 18.85 -8.64
N ALA A 83 2.33 19.33 -8.09
CA ALA A 83 2.99 18.68 -6.96
C ALA A 83 2.07 18.59 -5.73
N GLU A 84 1.29 19.63 -5.43
CA GLU A 84 0.31 19.61 -4.34
C GLU A 84 -0.82 18.59 -4.57
N ALA A 85 -1.29 18.45 -5.81
CA ALA A 85 -2.30 17.43 -6.13
C ALA A 85 -1.77 16.01 -5.83
N HIS A 86 -0.52 15.72 -6.18
CA HIS A 86 0.10 14.43 -5.88
C HIS A 86 0.46 14.24 -4.41
N SER A 87 0.82 15.30 -3.68
CA SER A 87 1.02 15.20 -2.22
C SER A 87 -0.28 14.85 -1.50
N LYS A 88 -1.41 15.44 -1.92
CA LYS A 88 -2.74 15.06 -1.39
C LYS A 88 -3.09 13.61 -1.68
N LEU A 89 -2.77 13.10 -2.88
CA LEU A 89 -2.95 11.69 -3.21
C LEU A 89 -2.09 10.79 -2.31
N PHE A 90 -0.81 11.15 -2.12
CA PHE A 90 0.09 10.43 -1.22
C PHE A 90 -0.49 10.31 0.19
N TYR A 91 -0.91 11.42 0.81
CA TYR A 91 -1.47 11.38 2.17
C TYR A 91 -2.76 10.56 2.25
N ARG A 92 -3.65 10.69 1.27
CA ARG A 92 -4.89 9.90 1.21
C ARG A 92 -4.58 8.41 1.16
N ASP A 93 -3.67 7.99 0.31
CA ASP A 93 -3.37 6.57 0.11
C ASP A 93 -2.58 5.98 1.28
N LEU A 94 -1.75 6.79 1.94
CA LEU A 94 -1.07 6.43 3.17
C LEU A 94 -2.06 6.17 4.32
N GLU A 95 -3.06 7.04 4.50
CA GLU A 95 -4.08 6.84 5.54
C GLU A 95 -4.94 5.60 5.26
N LYS A 96 -5.29 5.34 3.99
CA LYS A 96 -5.95 4.07 3.63
C LYS A 96 -5.10 2.85 3.96
N LEU A 97 -3.80 2.90 3.73
CA LEU A 97 -2.91 1.81 4.14
C LEU A 97 -2.88 1.64 5.66
N LYS A 98 -2.95 2.72 6.44
CA LYS A 98 -3.03 2.67 7.91
C LYS A 98 -4.35 2.06 8.38
N GLU A 99 -5.46 2.36 7.72
CA GLU A 99 -6.77 1.75 7.98
C GLU A 99 -6.74 0.24 7.70
N LEU A 100 -6.12 -0.17 6.59
CA LEU A 100 -5.97 -1.58 6.24
C LEU A 100 -4.99 -2.29 7.19
N HIS A 101 -3.91 -1.64 7.60
CA HIS A 101 -2.83 -2.25 8.39
C HIS A 101 -2.54 -1.47 9.67
N PRO A 102 -3.46 -1.51 10.66
CA PRO A 102 -3.31 -0.75 11.89
C PRO A 102 -2.07 -1.15 12.71
N THR A 103 -1.58 -2.39 12.54
CA THR A 103 -0.35 -2.88 13.17
C THR A 103 0.92 -2.28 12.56
N GLU A 104 0.84 -1.73 11.35
CA GLU A 104 1.95 -1.12 10.60
C GLU A 104 1.97 0.41 10.71
N ALA A 105 1.06 0.99 11.51
CA ALA A 105 0.89 2.45 11.63
C ALA A 105 2.21 3.21 11.90
N LYS A 106 3.09 2.65 12.73
CA LYS A 106 4.40 3.26 13.05
C LYS A 106 5.33 3.33 11.83
N GLU A 107 5.33 2.32 10.98
CA GLU A 107 6.13 2.30 9.74
C GLU A 107 5.57 3.31 8.74
N LEU A 108 4.24 3.34 8.59
CA LEU A 108 3.54 4.28 7.72
C LEU A 108 3.71 5.74 8.18
N ASP A 109 3.73 6.00 9.49
CA ASP A 109 4.04 7.33 10.04
C ASP A 109 5.50 7.74 9.75
N ALA A 110 6.45 6.78 9.74
CA ALA A 110 7.84 7.07 9.36
C ALA A 110 8.01 7.37 7.86
N ILE A 111 7.18 6.75 7.01
CA ILE A 111 7.03 7.11 5.59
C ILE A 111 6.45 8.51 5.47
N LYS A 112 5.40 8.85 6.23
CA LYS A 112 4.80 10.20 6.25
C LYS A 112 5.84 11.27 6.55
N LEU A 113 6.60 11.12 7.64
CA LEU A 113 7.60 12.10 8.07
C LEU A 113 8.71 12.30 7.03
N SER A 114 9.11 11.23 6.35
CA SER A 114 10.08 11.29 5.25
C SER A 114 9.51 12.09 4.08
N PHE A 115 8.26 11.82 3.71
CA PHE A 115 7.56 12.53 2.64
C PHE A 115 7.36 14.01 2.96
N ASP A 116 6.97 14.36 4.20
CA ASP A 116 6.82 15.74 4.63
C ASP A 116 8.14 16.52 4.43
N SER A 117 9.25 15.94 4.91
CA SER A 117 10.59 16.54 4.76
C SER A 117 11.04 16.65 3.30
N TYR A 118 10.71 15.66 2.49
CA TYR A 118 10.99 15.63 1.05
C TYR A 118 10.21 16.71 0.30
N TYR A 119 8.91 16.80 0.55
CA TYR A 119 8.02 17.74 -0.13
C TYR A 119 8.36 19.19 0.23
N GLU A 120 8.55 19.48 1.52
CA GLU A 120 8.97 20.81 1.99
C GLU A 120 10.31 21.22 1.36
N MET A 121 11.29 20.30 1.31
CA MET A 121 12.59 20.59 0.73
C MET A 121 12.50 20.85 -0.78
N GLY A 122 11.68 20.08 -1.50
CA GLY A 122 11.46 20.30 -2.93
C GLY A 122 10.79 21.64 -3.21
N GLN A 123 9.82 22.05 -2.38
CA GLN A 123 9.21 23.37 -2.48
C GLN A 123 10.22 24.49 -2.23
N LYS A 124 11.08 24.34 -1.21
CA LYS A 124 12.14 25.30 -0.90
C LYS A 124 13.15 25.41 -2.04
N MET A 125 13.56 24.28 -2.61
CA MET A 125 14.45 24.22 -3.76
C MET A 125 13.85 24.98 -4.95
N ALA A 126 12.63 24.64 -5.35
CA ALA A 126 11.94 25.29 -6.47
C ALA A 126 11.83 26.81 -6.27
N ASN A 127 11.46 27.26 -5.07
CA ASN A 127 11.42 28.68 -4.76
C ASN A 127 12.79 29.37 -4.87
N GLN A 128 13.88 28.70 -4.48
CA GLN A 128 15.23 29.25 -4.65
C GLN A 128 15.62 29.39 -6.12
N TYR A 129 15.28 28.42 -6.97
CA TYR A 129 15.49 28.53 -8.42
C TYR A 129 14.72 29.72 -9.03
N ILE A 130 13.47 29.90 -8.62
CA ILE A 130 12.61 31.00 -9.11
C ILE A 130 13.14 32.37 -8.66
N GLN A 131 13.46 32.51 -7.37
CA GLN A 131 13.75 33.82 -6.78
C GLN A 131 15.21 34.26 -6.94
N ALA A 132 16.15 33.32 -6.80
CA ALA A 132 17.58 33.61 -6.69
C ALA A 132 18.42 32.89 -7.77
N GLY A 133 17.76 32.12 -8.63
CA GLY A 133 18.37 31.50 -9.78
C GLY A 133 19.14 30.22 -9.49
N THR A 134 19.88 29.78 -10.51
CA THR A 134 20.42 28.42 -10.61
C THR A 134 21.48 28.15 -9.56
N GLU A 135 22.36 29.12 -9.30
CA GLU A 135 23.40 28.98 -8.28
C GLU A 135 22.78 28.70 -6.89
N LYS A 136 21.78 29.49 -6.48
CA LYS A 136 21.10 29.32 -5.19
C LYS A 136 20.19 28.11 -5.15
N GLY A 137 19.55 27.74 -6.25
CA GLY A 137 18.82 26.48 -6.37
C GLY A 137 19.73 25.26 -6.21
N ASN A 138 20.91 25.27 -6.84
CA ASN A 138 21.90 24.20 -6.79
C ASN A 138 22.44 23.95 -5.38
N GLU A 139 22.50 24.97 -4.51
CA GLU A 139 22.89 24.82 -3.11
C GLU A 139 21.92 23.91 -2.32
N ILE A 140 20.64 23.86 -2.71
CA ILE A 140 19.59 23.08 -2.03
C ILE A 140 19.42 21.67 -2.63
N MET A 141 19.71 21.53 -3.92
CA MET A 141 19.51 20.28 -4.68
C MET A 141 20.08 19.02 -3.98
N PRO A 142 21.31 19.00 -3.44
CA PRO A 142 21.82 17.81 -2.76
C PRO A 142 20.99 17.37 -1.54
N LEU A 143 20.38 18.32 -0.83
CA LEU A 143 19.54 18.02 0.32
C LEU A 143 18.16 17.49 -0.14
N PHE A 144 17.62 18.04 -1.23
CA PHE A 144 16.42 17.50 -1.85
C PHE A 144 16.65 16.07 -2.37
N ASP A 145 17.76 15.81 -3.05
CA ASP A 145 18.13 14.47 -3.55
C ASP A 145 18.25 13.47 -2.41
N LYS A 146 18.89 13.86 -1.29
CA LYS A 146 18.98 13.02 -0.10
C LYS A 146 17.60 12.67 0.46
N ASN A 147 16.69 13.65 0.55
CA ASN A 147 15.33 13.40 1.03
C ASN A 147 14.54 12.52 0.05
N SER A 148 14.72 12.73 -1.27
CA SER A 148 14.12 11.90 -2.32
C SER A 148 14.56 10.44 -2.19
N LEU A 149 15.86 10.20 -1.97
CA LEU A 149 16.39 8.85 -1.77
C LEU A 149 15.81 8.18 -0.51
N ASP A 150 15.67 8.90 0.60
CA ASP A 150 15.08 8.33 1.82
C ASP A 150 13.62 7.93 1.62
N ILE A 151 12.78 8.82 1.05
CA ILE A 151 11.36 8.50 0.84
C ILE A 151 11.18 7.37 -0.18
N ASN A 152 11.93 7.39 -1.29
CA ASN A 152 11.85 6.33 -2.30
C ASN A 152 12.23 4.98 -1.69
N ARG A 153 13.33 4.92 -0.92
CA ARG A 153 13.74 3.68 -0.26
C ARG A 153 12.68 3.15 0.69
N LYS A 154 12.09 4.01 1.53
CA LYS A 154 11.05 3.58 2.49
C LYS A 154 9.79 3.07 1.78
N VAL A 155 9.36 3.74 0.72
CA VAL A 155 8.21 3.30 -0.09
C VAL A 155 8.52 1.99 -0.81
N ASP A 156 9.72 1.83 -1.37
CA ASP A 156 10.14 0.60 -2.05
C ASP A 156 10.23 -0.60 -1.08
N ASP A 157 10.79 -0.39 0.11
CA ASP A 157 10.87 -1.40 1.16
C ASP A 157 9.46 -1.86 1.58
N TYR A 158 8.54 -0.91 1.78
CA TYR A 158 7.15 -1.20 2.14
C TYR A 158 6.38 -1.93 1.01
N GLN A 159 6.49 -1.44 -0.22
CA GLN A 159 5.89 -2.04 -1.41
C GLN A 159 6.37 -3.49 -1.61
N LYS A 160 7.67 -3.73 -1.45
CA LYS A 160 8.26 -5.08 -1.53
C LYS A 160 7.67 -6.02 -0.48
N ASN A 161 7.47 -5.56 0.75
CA ASN A 161 6.86 -6.37 1.81
C ASN A 161 5.42 -6.78 1.45
N ILE A 162 4.65 -5.85 0.89
CA ILE A 162 3.29 -6.14 0.40
C ILE A 162 3.31 -7.16 -0.74
N TYR A 163 4.21 -7.01 -1.72
CA TYR A 163 4.32 -7.98 -2.83
C TYR A 163 4.74 -9.36 -2.35
N LEU A 164 5.64 -9.46 -1.37
CA LEU A 164 6.00 -10.74 -0.77
C LEU A 164 4.81 -11.38 -0.07
N ALA A 165 4.00 -10.60 0.65
CA ALA A 165 2.76 -11.09 1.24
C ALA A 165 1.78 -11.61 0.17
N LEU A 166 1.64 -10.87 -0.95
CA LEU A 166 0.80 -11.26 -2.08
C LEU A 166 1.26 -12.57 -2.73
N ILE A 167 2.56 -12.68 -3.06
CA ILE A 167 3.15 -13.88 -3.67
C ILE A 167 3.01 -15.09 -2.75
N ASN A 168 3.31 -14.92 -1.45
CA ASN A 168 3.20 -16.01 -0.49
C ASN A 168 1.76 -16.51 -0.36
N HIS A 169 0.77 -15.61 -0.44
CA HIS A 169 -0.63 -16.01 -0.51
C HIS A 169 -0.86 -16.89 -1.74
N TYR A 170 -0.54 -16.41 -2.95
CA TYR A 170 -0.74 -17.18 -4.19
C TYR A 170 0.01 -18.52 -4.24
N ARG A 171 1.18 -18.61 -3.59
CA ARG A 171 2.02 -19.82 -3.61
C ARG A 171 1.47 -20.94 -2.72
N ILE A 172 0.76 -20.62 -1.64
CA ILE A 172 0.02 -21.61 -0.83
C ILE A 172 -1.08 -22.29 -1.66
N PHE A 173 -1.58 -21.64 -2.73
CA PHE A 173 -2.68 -22.16 -3.55
C PHE A 173 -2.25 -23.05 -4.74
N MET A 174 -0.95 -23.17 -5.06
CA MET A 174 -0.46 -23.94 -6.22
C MET A 174 0.09 -25.33 -5.87
N ILE A 175 -0.08 -25.79 -4.63
CA ILE A 175 0.33 -27.11 -4.13
C ILE A 175 -0.91 -27.82 -3.60
#